data_AF-A0ABD7KDR2-F1
#
_entry.id   AF-A0ABD7KDR2-F1
#
_cell.length_a   1.000
_cell.length_b   1.000
_cell.length_c   1.000
_cell.angle_alpha   90.00
_cell.angle_beta   90.00
_cell.angle_gamma   90.00
#
_symmetry.space_group_name_H-M   'P 1'
#
loop_
_entity.id
_entity.type
_entity.pdbx_description
1 polymer ?
#
loop_
_entity_poly.entity_id
_entity_poly.type
_entity_poly.pdbx_seq_one_letter_code
_entity_poly.pdbx_strand_id
1 'polypeptide(L)'
;MKDVSHRESFAFSARVLGALFYFAPDSEQAAPLVQALTAGEWVQDWPLPPGTLQPVADTFAASADEPLRDAWQRLFIGPYALPAPPWGSVWLDRESVLFGDSTLALRQWMRENAIAFEMQQNEPEDHFGTLLLLAA
;
A
#
# COMPACT_ATOMS: atom_id res chain seq x y z
N MET A 1 -15.56 -18.35 15.93
CA MET A 1 -15.78 -16.93 16.25
C MET A 1 -14.48 -16.12 16.31
N LYS A 2 -13.40 -16.56 17.00
CA LYS A 2 -12.11 -15.83 16.99
C LYS A 2 -11.46 -15.70 15.61
N ASP A 3 -11.58 -16.73 14.78
CA ASP A 3 -10.93 -16.82 13.46
C ASP A 3 -11.50 -15.83 12.41
N VAL A 4 -12.78 -15.49 12.52
CA VAL A 4 -13.45 -14.54 11.60
C VAL A 4 -12.97 -13.11 11.88
N SER A 5 -12.85 -12.73 13.16
CA SER A 5 -12.33 -11.43 13.56
C SER A 5 -10.88 -11.20 13.12
N HIS A 6 -10.03 -12.23 13.15
CA HIS A 6 -8.65 -12.09 12.67
C HIS A 6 -8.56 -11.87 11.15
N ARG A 7 -9.40 -12.56 10.36
CA ARG A 7 -9.44 -12.38 8.90
C ARG A 7 -9.97 -11.00 8.52
N GLU A 8 -11.01 -10.54 9.20
CA GLU A 8 -11.58 -9.20 8.98
C GLU A 8 -10.58 -8.09 9.32
N SER A 9 -9.87 -8.20 10.46
CA SER A 9 -8.83 -7.24 10.82
C SER A 9 -7.63 -7.27 9.86
N PHE A 10 -7.26 -8.46 9.35
CA PHE A 10 -6.23 -8.58 8.32
C PHE A 10 -6.65 -7.87 7.03
N ALA A 11 -7.82 -8.19 6.50
CA ALA A 11 -8.34 -7.56 5.29
C ALA A 11 -8.48 -6.04 5.44
N PHE A 12 -8.96 -5.57 6.59
CA PHE A 12 -9.07 -4.15 6.90
C PHE A 12 -7.70 -3.44 6.82
N SER A 13 -6.72 -3.92 7.57
CA SER A 13 -5.38 -3.33 7.61
C SER A 13 -4.67 -3.40 6.26
N ALA A 14 -4.80 -4.52 5.54
CA ALA A 14 -4.25 -4.68 4.19
C ALA A 14 -4.90 -3.70 3.19
N ARG A 15 -6.22 -3.46 3.26
CA ARG A 15 -6.90 -2.45 2.43
C ARG A 15 -6.42 -1.03 2.72
N VAL A 16 -6.33 -0.66 3.99
CA VAL A 16 -5.89 0.70 4.37
C VAL A 16 -4.46 0.96 3.89
N LEU A 17 -3.53 0.05 4.19
CA LEU A 17 -2.15 0.19 3.73
C LEU A 17 -2.04 0.13 2.21
N GLY A 18 -2.73 -0.82 1.57
CA GLY A 18 -2.73 -0.96 0.12
C GLY A 18 -3.20 0.30 -0.59
N ALA A 19 -4.29 0.90 -0.13
CA ALA A 19 -4.82 2.14 -0.68
C ALA A 19 -3.86 3.33 -0.49
N LEU A 20 -3.25 3.49 0.69
CA LEU A 20 -2.34 4.60 0.99
C LEU A 20 -1.01 4.52 0.23
N PHE A 21 -0.58 3.32 -0.18
CA PHE A 21 0.60 3.14 -1.02
C PHE A 21 0.30 3.21 -2.52
N TYR A 22 -0.97 3.14 -2.94
CA TYR A 22 -1.35 3.07 -4.35
C TYR A 22 -2.03 4.34 -4.87
N PHE A 23 -2.90 4.97 -4.07
CA PHE A 23 -3.61 6.18 -4.48
C PHE A 23 -2.97 7.44 -3.92
N ALA A 24 -2.98 8.51 -4.71
CA ALA A 24 -2.55 9.83 -4.26
C ALA A 24 -3.32 10.29 -3.01
N PRO A 25 -2.68 10.98 -2.05
CA PRO A 25 -3.28 11.28 -0.75
C PRO A 25 -4.51 12.20 -0.82
N ASP A 26 -4.69 12.91 -1.92
CA ASP A 26 -5.84 13.77 -2.20
C ASP A 26 -6.91 13.12 -3.08
N SER A 27 -6.75 11.83 -3.43
CA SER A 27 -7.75 11.07 -4.18
C SER A 27 -8.99 10.77 -3.35
N GLU A 28 -10.10 10.46 -4.02
CA GLU A 28 -11.33 10.03 -3.35
C GLU A 28 -11.14 8.78 -2.49
N GLN A 29 -10.24 7.89 -2.90
CA GLN A 29 -9.97 6.62 -2.23
C GLN A 29 -9.10 6.79 -0.96
N ALA A 30 -8.10 7.67 -0.99
CA ALA A 30 -7.12 7.79 0.09
C ALA A 30 -7.35 8.99 1.02
N ALA A 31 -7.97 10.09 0.55
CA ALA A 31 -8.17 11.28 1.38
C ALA A 31 -8.91 11.01 2.70
N PRO A 32 -9.99 10.19 2.75
CA PRO A 32 -10.64 9.85 4.02
C PRO A 32 -9.73 9.05 4.96
N LEU A 33 -8.87 8.19 4.41
CA LEU A 33 -7.92 7.39 5.19
C LEU A 33 -6.83 8.27 5.79
N VAL A 34 -6.29 9.22 5.02
CA VAL A 34 -5.31 10.19 5.49
C VAL A 34 -5.89 11.01 6.65
N GLN A 35 -7.12 11.52 6.50
CA GLN A 35 -7.79 12.26 7.57
C GLN A 35 -7.96 11.43 8.85
N ALA A 36 -8.41 10.19 8.72
CA ALA A 36 -8.59 9.29 9.86
C ALA A 36 -7.27 8.98 10.57
N LEU A 37 -6.18 8.74 9.81
CA LEU A 37 -4.86 8.45 10.37
C LEU A 37 -4.25 9.65 11.11
N THR A 38 -4.41 10.85 10.57
CA THR A 38 -3.94 12.10 11.20
C THR A 38 -4.77 12.46 12.44
N ALA A 39 -6.05 12.08 12.52
CA ALA A 39 -6.89 12.30 13.70
C ALA A 39 -6.53 11.39 14.90
N GLY A 40 -5.91 10.23 14.65
CA GLY A 40 -5.35 9.37 15.70
C GLY A 40 -6.32 8.36 16.35
N GLU A 41 -7.64 8.47 16.11
CA GLU A 41 -8.64 7.56 16.73
C GLU A 41 -8.51 6.09 16.26
N TRP A 42 -7.89 5.86 15.11
CA TRP A 42 -7.66 4.55 14.47
C TRP A 42 -6.83 3.57 15.31
N VAL A 43 -6.08 4.05 16.31
CA VAL A 43 -5.19 3.22 17.14
C VAL A 43 -5.94 2.10 17.86
N GLN A 44 -7.22 2.28 18.17
CA GLN A 44 -8.05 1.27 18.83
C GLN A 44 -8.52 0.16 17.89
N ASP A 45 -8.63 0.48 16.60
CA ASP A 45 -9.19 -0.43 15.58
C ASP A 45 -8.10 -1.21 14.83
N TRP A 46 -6.85 -0.77 14.92
CA TRP A 46 -5.74 -1.40 14.24
C TRP A 46 -5.30 -2.70 14.94
N PRO A 47 -4.97 -3.79 14.21
CA PRO A 47 -4.64 -5.09 14.80
C PRO A 47 -3.23 -5.17 15.40
N LEU A 48 -2.78 -4.15 16.12
CA LEU A 48 -1.51 -4.13 16.85
C LEU A 48 -1.71 -3.52 18.25
N PRO A 49 -0.83 -3.83 19.22
CA PRO A 49 -0.93 -3.24 20.55
C PRO A 49 -0.81 -1.70 20.52
N PRO A 50 -1.65 -0.95 21.28
CA PRO A 50 -1.62 0.51 21.28
C PRO A 50 -0.26 1.11 21.63
N GLY A 51 0.52 0.48 22.51
CA GLY A 51 1.87 0.94 22.85
C GLY A 51 2.86 0.92 21.68
N THR A 52 2.63 0.06 20.68
CA THR A 52 3.40 0.03 19.42
C THR A 52 2.92 1.10 18.43
N LEU A 53 1.63 1.43 18.47
CA LEU A 53 0.98 2.34 17.53
C LEU A 53 1.05 3.81 17.95
N GLN A 54 1.11 4.10 19.25
CA GLN A 54 1.10 5.48 19.74
C GLN A 54 2.21 6.35 19.12
N PRO A 55 3.48 5.89 19.02
CA PRO A 55 4.52 6.69 18.36
C PRO A 55 4.23 6.95 16.86
N VAL A 56 3.55 6.02 16.19
CA VAL A 56 3.15 6.16 14.78
C VAL A 56 2.01 7.16 14.65
N ALA A 57 1.01 7.09 15.53
CA ALA A 57 -0.09 8.04 15.57
C ALA A 57 0.40 9.47 15.85
N ASP A 58 1.33 9.63 16.80
CA ASP A 58 1.97 10.91 17.10
C ASP A 58 2.72 11.46 15.86
N THR A 59 3.36 10.57 15.09
CA THR A 59 4.04 10.94 13.83
C THR A 59 3.04 11.37 12.75
N PHE A 60 1.91 10.68 12.59
CA PHE A 60 0.88 11.06 11.61
C PHE A 60 0.17 12.37 11.95
N ALA A 61 0.08 12.72 13.24
CA ALA A 61 -0.52 13.97 13.70
C ALA A 61 0.44 15.17 13.60
N ALA A 62 1.75 14.93 13.51
CA ALA A 62 2.75 15.98 13.45
C ALA A 62 2.67 16.76 12.12
N SER A 63 2.82 18.09 12.20
CA SER A 63 2.95 18.93 11.01
C SER A 63 4.31 18.70 10.34
N ALA A 64 4.31 18.63 9.01
CA ALA A 64 5.52 18.59 8.20
C ALA A 64 5.61 19.83 7.30
N ASP A 65 6.84 20.26 6.99
CA ASP A 65 7.09 21.38 6.09
C ASP A 65 6.74 21.04 4.63
N GLU A 66 6.90 19.77 4.23
CA GLU A 66 6.54 19.27 2.90
C GLU A 66 5.06 18.89 2.85
N PRO A 67 4.27 19.45 1.91
CA PRO A 67 2.89 19.01 1.68
C PRO A 67 2.80 17.54 1.27
N LEU A 68 1.77 16.83 1.73
CA LEU A 68 1.60 15.39 1.46
C LEU A 68 1.53 15.05 -0.05
N ARG A 69 0.94 15.94 -0.86
CA ARG A 69 0.91 15.82 -2.32
C ARG A 69 2.32 15.81 -2.92
N ASP A 70 3.19 16.68 -2.43
CA ASP A 70 4.55 16.83 -2.96
C ASP A 70 5.42 15.65 -2.52
N ALA A 71 5.24 15.20 -1.27
CA ALA A 71 5.84 13.96 -0.78
C ALA A 71 5.41 12.75 -1.62
N TRP A 72 4.11 12.63 -1.95
CA TRP A 72 3.59 11.57 -2.82
C TRP A 72 4.21 11.60 -4.21
N GLN A 73 4.24 12.77 -4.86
CA GLN A 73 4.85 12.96 -6.16
C GLN A 73 6.32 12.51 -6.16
N ARG A 74 7.09 12.92 -5.14
CA ARG A 74 8.50 12.59 -4.98
C ARG A 74 8.75 11.11 -4.70
N LEU A 75 7.89 10.46 -3.91
CA LEU A 75 8.07 9.08 -3.46
C LEU A 75 7.57 8.04 -4.46
N PHE A 76 6.50 8.33 -5.19
CA PHE A 76 5.78 7.33 -5.98
C PHE A 76 5.63 7.65 -7.48
N ILE A 77 5.85 8.90 -7.91
CA ILE A 77 5.61 9.30 -9.31
C ILE A 77 6.91 9.72 -10.03
N GLY A 78 7.80 10.48 -9.39
CA GLY A 78 9.01 11.03 -10.00
C GLY A 78 8.92 12.55 -10.19
N PRO A 79 9.71 13.18 -11.08
CA PRO A 79 10.31 12.61 -12.31
C PRO A 79 11.70 11.98 -12.12
N TYR A 80 12.29 12.09 -10.93
CA TYR A 80 13.55 11.45 -10.60
C TYR A 80 13.35 9.97 -10.26
N ALA A 81 14.44 9.22 -10.17
CA ALA A 81 14.40 7.86 -9.65
C ALA A 81 13.71 7.84 -8.29
N LEU A 82 12.74 6.93 -8.12
CA LEU A 82 12.03 6.80 -6.86
C LEU A 82 13.00 6.30 -5.77
N PRO A 83 12.95 6.84 -4.55
CA PRO A 83 13.85 6.41 -3.48
C PRO A 83 13.71 4.94 -3.10
N ALA A 84 12.48 4.41 -3.20
CA ALA A 84 12.14 3.02 -2.96
C ALA A 84 11.02 2.61 -3.93
N PRO A 85 11.37 2.14 -5.15
CA PRO A 85 10.37 1.77 -6.15
C PRO A 85 9.41 0.69 -5.62
N PRO A 86 8.08 0.91 -5.68
CA PRO A 86 7.10 0.03 -5.04
C PRO A 86 6.80 -1.26 -5.80
N TRP A 87 7.62 -1.67 -6.78
CA TRP A 87 7.40 -2.88 -7.57
C TRP A 87 8.35 -3.99 -7.18
N GLY A 88 7.82 -5.18 -6.92
CA GLY A 88 8.60 -6.33 -6.45
C GLY A 88 9.78 -6.69 -7.36
N SER A 89 9.57 -6.65 -8.69
CA SER A 89 10.60 -6.94 -9.70
C SER A 89 11.82 -6.02 -9.65
N VAL A 90 11.69 -4.78 -9.19
CA VAL A 90 12.86 -3.90 -9.00
C VAL A 90 13.85 -4.48 -7.97
N TRP A 91 13.35 -5.25 -7.01
CA TRP A 91 14.12 -5.83 -5.91
C TRP A 91 14.53 -7.28 -6.16
N LEU A 92 13.68 -8.04 -6.85
CA LEU A 92 13.85 -9.48 -7.04
C LEU A 92 14.53 -9.82 -8.38
N ASP A 93 14.39 -8.96 -9.39
CA ASP A 93 15.06 -9.14 -10.67
C ASP A 93 16.48 -8.59 -10.61
N ARG A 94 17.42 -9.30 -11.23
CA ARG A 94 18.83 -8.90 -11.31
C ARG A 94 19.00 -7.57 -12.06
N GLU A 95 18.13 -7.28 -13.01
CA GLU A 95 18.20 -6.07 -13.82
C GLU A 95 17.45 -4.88 -13.19
N SER A 96 16.77 -5.08 -12.06
CA SER A 96 15.97 -4.06 -11.37
C SER A 96 14.95 -3.37 -12.29
N VAL A 97 14.28 -4.15 -13.13
CA VAL A 97 13.30 -3.69 -14.13
C VAL A 97 11.86 -3.90 -13.67
N LEU A 98 10.94 -3.10 -14.20
CA LEU A 98 9.51 -3.41 -14.13
C LEU A 98 9.17 -4.56 -15.06
N PHE A 99 8.13 -5.33 -14.73
CA PHE A 99 7.72 -6.51 -15.48
C PHE A 99 8.83 -7.58 -15.58
N GLY A 100 9.71 -7.64 -14.60
CA GLY A 100 10.76 -8.65 -14.50
C GLY A 100 10.22 -10.07 -14.21
N ASP A 101 11.13 -11.01 -14.01
CA ASP A 101 10.81 -12.43 -13.85
C ASP A 101 9.81 -12.68 -12.71
N SER A 102 9.93 -11.96 -11.59
CA SER A 102 9.00 -12.09 -10.47
C SER A 102 7.58 -11.60 -10.79
N THR A 103 7.42 -10.56 -11.61
CA THR A 103 6.10 -10.09 -12.05
C THR A 103 5.44 -11.14 -12.95
N LEU A 104 6.22 -11.76 -13.84
CA LEU A 104 5.74 -12.82 -14.72
C LEU A 104 5.33 -14.07 -13.93
N ALA A 105 6.11 -14.44 -12.91
CA ALA A 105 5.77 -15.54 -12.00
C ALA A 105 4.46 -15.27 -11.24
N LEU A 106 4.28 -14.04 -10.73
CA LEU A 106 3.01 -13.62 -10.10
C LEU A 106 1.84 -13.73 -11.07
N ARG A 107 1.98 -13.19 -12.29
CA ARG A 107 0.96 -13.25 -13.33
C ARG A 107 0.58 -14.69 -13.68
N GLN A 108 1.54 -15.59 -13.77
CA GLN A 108 1.29 -17.00 -14.01
C GLN A 108 0.50 -17.63 -12.84
N TRP A 109 0.93 -17.42 -11.60
CA TRP A 109 0.24 -17.92 -10.42
C TRP A 109 -1.21 -17.41 -10.36
N MET A 110 -1.46 -16.13 -10.64
CA MET A 110 -2.81 -15.57 -10.67
C MET A 110 -3.69 -16.25 -11.73
N ARG A 111 -3.15 -16.48 -12.94
CA ARG A 111 -3.86 -17.20 -14.00
C ARG A 111 -4.20 -18.64 -13.61
N GLU A 112 -3.26 -19.36 -13.02
CA GLU A 112 -3.46 -20.75 -12.58
C GLU A 112 -4.52 -20.87 -11.47
N ASN A 113 -4.68 -19.82 -10.66
CA ASN A 113 -5.67 -19.76 -9.57
C ASN A 113 -6.96 -19.02 -9.97
N ALA A 114 -7.14 -18.69 -11.25
CA ALA A 114 -8.30 -17.95 -11.77
C ALA A 114 -8.57 -16.61 -11.06
N ILE A 115 -7.52 -15.94 -10.63
CA ILE A 115 -7.61 -14.62 -9.98
C ILE A 115 -7.54 -13.54 -11.07
N ALA A 116 -8.63 -12.81 -11.23
CA ALA A 116 -8.69 -11.67 -12.14
C ALA A 116 -8.02 -10.45 -11.50
N PHE A 117 -7.10 -9.83 -12.23
CA PHE A 117 -6.52 -8.54 -11.86
C PHE A 117 -7.13 -7.45 -12.75
N GLU A 118 -8.10 -6.73 -12.21
CA GLU A 118 -8.77 -5.63 -12.90
C GLU A 118 -8.05 -4.31 -12.60
N MET A 119 -6.87 -4.11 -13.19
CA MET A 119 -6.20 -2.81 -13.19
C MET A 119 -6.16 -2.20 -14.60
N GLN A 120 -5.87 -0.90 -14.67
CA GLN A 120 -5.66 -0.23 -15.95
C GLN A 120 -4.62 -0.98 -16.78
N GLN A 121 -4.90 -1.16 -18.08
CA GLN A 121 -3.95 -1.80 -18.98
C GLN A 121 -2.60 -1.07 -18.91
N ASN A 122 -1.54 -1.83 -18.62
CA ASN A 122 -0.11 -1.43 -18.56
C ASN A 122 0.51 -1.14 -17.18
N GLU A 123 -0.12 -1.50 -16.07
CA GLU A 123 0.55 -1.50 -14.76
C GLU A 123 1.10 -2.88 -14.36
N PRO A 124 2.31 -2.99 -13.77
CA PRO A 124 2.82 -4.24 -13.21
C PRO A 124 1.97 -4.71 -12.02
N GLU A 125 1.64 -6.00 -11.99
CA GLU A 125 0.80 -6.60 -10.93
C GLU A 125 1.48 -6.64 -9.55
N ASP A 126 2.80 -6.50 -9.53
CA ASP A 126 3.66 -6.61 -8.35
C ASP A 126 3.90 -5.28 -7.62
N HIS A 127 3.05 -4.28 -7.86
CA HIS A 127 3.04 -3.06 -7.05
C HIS A 127 2.65 -3.39 -5.60
N PHE A 128 3.38 -2.85 -4.63
CA PHE A 128 3.22 -3.16 -3.21
C PHE A 128 1.79 -2.92 -2.72
N GLY A 129 1.23 -1.75 -3.06
CA GLY A 129 -0.14 -1.41 -2.69
C GLY A 129 -1.19 -2.35 -3.32
N THR A 130 -0.96 -2.80 -4.56
CA THR A 130 -1.92 -3.67 -5.26
C THR A 130 -1.87 -5.09 -4.75
N LEU A 131 -0.69 -5.59 -4.38
CA LEU A 131 -0.53 -6.88 -3.69
C LEU A 131 -1.25 -6.91 -2.35
N LEU A 132 -1.21 -5.82 -1.58
CA LEU A 132 -1.97 -5.71 -0.32
C LEU A 132 -3.48 -5.68 -0.57
N LEU A 133 -3.94 -4.94 -1.59
CA LEU A 133 -5.35 -4.92 -1.98
C LEU A 133 -5.83 -6.30 -2.48
N LEU A 134 -4.98 -7.03 -3.20
CA LEU A 134 -5.24 -8.39 -3.67
C LEU A 134 -5.37 -9.38 -2.50
N ALA A 135 -4.58 -9.20 -1.45
CA ALA A 135 -4.60 -10.08 -0.28
C ALA A 135 -5.85 -9.92 0.59
N ALA A 136 -6.56 -8.79 0.48
CA ALA A 136 -7.53 -8.32 1.47
C ALA A 136 -9.00 -8.67 1.18
#